data_AF-A0A1I4ZDG5-F1
#
_entry.id   AF-A0A1I4ZDG5-F1
#
_cell.length_a   1.000
_cell.length_b   1.000
_cell.length_c   1.000
_cell.angle_alpha   90.00
_cell.angle_beta   90.00
_cell.angle_gamma   90.00
#
_symmetry.space_group_name_H-M   'P 1'
#
loop_
_entity.id
_entity.type
_entity.pdbx_description
1 polymer ?
#
loop_
_entity_poly.entity_id
_entity_poly.type
_entity_poly.pdbx_seq_one_letter_code
_entity_poly.pdbx_strand_id
1 'polypeptide(L)'
;MDSFSITTPSLLFPAISLLMLAYTNRFLTISSIIRQLHESHRRSPNEGNLLQIDNLRRRVWLIRWMQAAGVMSLLVCIVSMGSFAFHAEQMAFGLFIVSLLLMVASLVLCLIEVMLSDTALNVLLADIGELPPK
;
A
#
# COMPACT_ATOMS: atom_id res chain seq x y z
N MET A 1 -11.22 34.17 -8.38
CA MET A 1 -12.19 33.24 -7.77
C MET A 1 -12.04 31.96 -8.55
N ASP A 2 -11.02 31.19 -8.17
CA ASP A 2 -10.57 30.07 -8.98
C ASP A 2 -11.55 28.91 -8.82
N SER A 3 -12.00 28.43 -9.96
CA SER A 3 -12.86 27.29 -10.16
C SER A 3 -12.23 26.05 -9.53
N PHE A 4 -12.48 25.83 -8.24
CA PHE A 4 -12.43 24.50 -7.62
C PHE A 4 -13.59 23.69 -8.21
N SER A 5 -13.41 23.35 -9.48
CA SER A 5 -14.41 22.77 -10.35
C SER A 5 -14.82 21.41 -9.78
N ILE A 6 -16.12 21.13 -9.83
CA ILE A 6 -16.80 19.84 -9.53
C ILE A 6 -16.11 18.62 -10.20
N THR A 7 -15.15 18.85 -11.09
CA THR A 7 -14.27 17.85 -11.72
C THR A 7 -13.26 17.19 -10.77
N THR A 8 -12.82 17.83 -9.68
CA THR A 8 -11.77 17.27 -8.81
C THR A 8 -12.22 16.01 -8.05
N PRO A 9 -13.42 15.97 -7.42
CA PRO A 9 -13.92 14.74 -6.80
C PRO A 9 -14.15 13.60 -7.80
N SER A 10 -14.65 13.92 -8.99
CA SER A 10 -15.04 12.93 -10.01
C SER A 10 -13.83 12.22 -10.65
N LEU A 11 -12.66 12.85 -10.68
CA LEU A 11 -11.40 12.22 -11.11
C LEU A 11 -10.71 11.43 -9.99
N LEU A 12 -10.87 11.86 -8.73
CA LEU A 12 -10.23 11.21 -7.59
C LEU A 12 -10.84 9.84 -7.27
N PHE A 13 -12.17 9.72 -7.26
CA PHE A 13 -12.85 8.47 -6.90
C PHE A 13 -12.41 7.25 -7.74
N PRO A 14 -12.33 7.33 -9.07
CA PRO A 14 -11.82 6.25 -9.90
C PRO A 14 -10.34 5.90 -9.60
N ALA A 15 -9.48 6.91 -9.49
CA ALA A 15 -8.04 6.71 -9.25
C ALA A 15 -7.79 6.03 -7.90
N ILE A 16 -8.51 6.46 -6.85
CA ILE A 16 -8.48 5.87 -5.51
C ILE A 16 -8.94 4.41 -5.54
N SER A 17 -10.04 4.14 -6.25
CA SER A 17 -10.62 2.79 -6.32
C SER A 17 -9.64 1.83 -6.99
N LEU A 18 -8.97 2.26 -8.06
CA LEU A 18 -7.91 1.51 -8.71
C LEU A 18 -6.71 1.28 -7.79
N LEU A 19 -6.30 2.29 -7.02
CA LEU A 19 -5.21 2.17 -6.05
C LEU A 19 -5.54 1.16 -4.95
N MET A 20 -6.75 1.23 -4.40
CA MET A 20 -7.23 0.30 -3.37
C MET A 20 -7.36 -1.13 -3.90
N LEU A 21 -7.80 -1.30 -5.16
CA LEU A 21 -7.84 -2.59 -5.83
C LEU A 21 -6.42 -3.17 -6.00
N ALA A 22 -5.46 -2.35 -6.43
CA ALA A 22 -4.07 -2.76 -6.55
C ALA A 22 -3.48 -3.20 -5.20
N TYR A 23 -3.76 -2.45 -4.13
CA TYR A 23 -3.32 -2.77 -2.77
C TYR A 23 -3.94 -4.07 -2.25
N THR A 24 -5.24 -4.25 -2.49
CA THR A 24 -5.98 -5.47 -2.13
C THR A 24 -5.44 -6.68 -2.88
N ASN A 25 -5.16 -6.54 -4.17
CA ASN A 25 -4.58 -7.62 -4.97
C ASN A 25 -3.22 -8.05 -4.42
N ARG A 26 -2.32 -7.10 -4.09
CA ARG A 26 -1.03 -7.42 -3.46
C ARG A 26 -1.20 -8.14 -2.12
N PHE A 27 -2.12 -7.67 -1.28
CA PHE A 27 -2.44 -8.31 0.00
C PHE A 27 -2.89 -9.77 -0.18
N LEU A 28 -3.81 -10.01 -1.12
CA LEU A 28 -4.36 -11.34 -1.40
C LEU A 28 -3.28 -12.28 -1.95
N THR A 29 -2.44 -11.81 -2.88
CA THR A 29 -1.33 -12.59 -3.43
C THR A 29 -0.36 -13.03 -2.33
N ILE A 30 0.13 -12.10 -1.49
CA ILE A 30 1.06 -12.45 -0.41
C ILE A 30 0.40 -13.38 0.61
N SER A 31 -0.87 -13.14 0.96
CA SER A 31 -1.61 -14.01 1.88
C SER A 31 -1.76 -15.44 1.34
N SER A 32 -1.93 -15.60 0.03
CA SER A 32 -1.97 -16.90 -0.63
C SER A 32 -0.62 -17.62 -0.53
N ILE A 33 0.48 -16.92 -0.83
CA ILE A 33 1.85 -17.47 -0.73
C ILE A 33 2.15 -17.93 0.70
N ILE A 34 1.82 -17.11 1.72
CA ILE A 34 2.00 -17.49 3.14
C ILE A 34 1.26 -18.80 3.46
N ARG A 35 0.02 -18.97 2.98
CA ARG A 35 -0.76 -20.20 3.22
C ARG A 35 -0.12 -21.42 2.55
N GLN A 36 0.30 -21.28 1.30
CA GLN A 36 0.98 -22.36 0.56
C GLN A 36 2.28 -22.78 1.25
N LEU A 37 3.09 -21.80 1.67
CA LEU A 37 4.35 -22.03 2.35
C LEU A 37 4.15 -22.69 3.72
N HIS A 38 3.09 -22.29 4.44
CA HIS A 38 2.71 -22.91 5.70
C HIS A 38 2.25 -24.36 5.53
N GLU A 39 1.47 -24.67 4.49
CA GLU A 39 1.11 -26.05 4.16
C GLU A 39 2.33 -26.90 3.77
N SER A 40 3.25 -26.34 2.97
CA SER A 40 4.50 -27.00 2.58
C SER A 40 5.35 -27.34 3.80
N HIS A 41 5.55 -26.37 4.72
CA HIS A 41 6.27 -26.59 5.97
C HIS A 41 5.61 -27.65 6.86
N ARG A 42 4.27 -27.71 6.89
CA ARG A 42 3.55 -28.74 7.68
C ARG A 42 3.74 -30.14 7.12
N ARG A 43 3.93 -30.29 5.80
CA ARG A 43 4.19 -31.59 5.15
C ARG A 43 5.67 -32.00 5.25
N SER A 44 6.57 -31.05 5.10
CA SER A 44 8.02 -31.24 5.20
C SER A 44 8.63 -30.04 5.95
N PRO A 45 8.92 -30.19 7.25
CA PRO A 45 9.49 -29.11 8.06
C PRO A 45 10.81 -28.63 7.45
N ASN A 46 10.84 -27.34 7.09
CA ASN A 46 12.02 -26.67 6.54
C ASN A 46 12.11 -25.28 7.17
N GLU A 47 13.24 -24.99 7.83
CA GLU A 47 13.49 -23.70 8.49
C GLU A 47 13.47 -22.52 7.49
N GLY A 48 13.86 -22.74 6.23
CA GLY A 48 13.79 -21.72 5.17
C GLY A 48 12.36 -21.24 4.90
N ASN A 49 11.37 -22.14 5.00
CA ASN A 49 9.96 -21.78 4.84
C ASN A 49 9.49 -20.85 5.97
N LEU A 50 9.97 -21.05 7.21
CA LEU A 50 9.60 -20.17 8.33
C LEU A 50 10.19 -18.76 8.14
N LEU A 51 11.44 -18.67 7.69
CA LEU A 51 12.12 -17.40 7.42
C LEU A 51 11.44 -16.63 6.28
N GLN A 52 10.97 -17.32 5.24
CA GLN A 52 10.25 -16.70 4.14
C GLN A 52 8.81 -16.29 4.57
N ILE A 53 8.12 -17.06 5.43
CA ILE A 53 6.84 -16.64 6.01
C ILE A 53 7.02 -15.33 6.80
N ASP A 54 8.07 -15.21 7.61
CA ASP A 54 8.31 -14.01 8.42
C ASP A 54 8.55 -12.76 7.55
N ASN A 55 9.37 -12.91 6.50
CA ASN A 55 9.57 -11.85 5.51
C ASN A 55 8.26 -11.43 4.82
N LEU A 56 7.41 -12.39 4.43
CA LEU A 56 6.11 -12.11 3.83
C LEU A 56 5.15 -11.43 4.82
N ARG A 57 5.17 -11.77 6.11
CA ARG A 57 4.37 -11.09 7.15
C ARG A 57 4.75 -9.62 7.27
N ARG A 58 6.05 -9.30 7.24
CA ARG A 58 6.51 -7.90 7.26
C ARG A 58 5.98 -7.11 6.06
N ARG A 59 5.95 -7.73 4.88
CA ARG A 59 5.35 -7.13 3.68
C ARG A 59 3.85 -6.90 3.82
N VAL A 60 3.10 -7.89 4.35
CA VAL A 60 1.67 -7.72 4.64
C VAL A 60 1.44 -6.53 5.58
N TRP A 61 2.29 -6.36 6.60
CA TRP A 61 2.19 -5.23 7.51
C TRP A 61 2.38 -3.89 6.77
N LEU A 62 3.40 -3.78 5.90
CA LEU A 62 3.61 -2.58 5.06
C LEU A 62 2.40 -2.29 4.15
N ILE A 63 1.83 -3.32 3.52
CA ILE A 63 0.62 -3.21 2.68
C ILE A 63 -0.57 -2.65 3.47
N ARG A 64 -0.74 -3.09 4.72
CA ARG A 64 -1.82 -2.58 5.58
C ARG A 64 -1.63 -1.11 5.92
N TRP A 65 -0.39 -0.68 6.21
CA TRP A 65 -0.11 0.72 6.52
C TRP A 65 -0.18 1.65 5.31
N MET A 66 0.29 1.21 4.13
CA MET A 66 0.11 2.02 2.91
C MET A 66 -1.38 2.23 2.63
N GLN A 67 -2.20 1.20 2.82
CA GLN A 67 -3.65 1.29 2.57
C GLN A 67 -4.34 2.15 3.63
N ALA A 68 -3.99 1.99 4.91
CA ALA A 68 -4.54 2.82 5.98
C ALA A 68 -4.19 4.31 5.79
N ALA A 69 -2.93 4.63 5.48
CA ALA A 69 -2.52 6.01 5.20
C ALA A 69 -3.24 6.60 3.98
N GLY A 70 -3.41 5.81 2.92
CA GLY A 70 -4.16 6.20 1.72
C GLY A 70 -5.63 6.48 2.03
N VAL A 71 -6.31 5.59 2.75
CA VAL A 71 -7.71 5.81 3.16
C VAL A 71 -7.84 7.03 4.08
N MET A 72 -6.94 7.18 5.06
CA MET A 72 -6.96 8.33 5.96
C MET A 72 -6.73 9.65 5.23
N SER A 73 -5.81 9.68 4.26
CA SER A 73 -5.62 10.84 3.37
C SER A 73 -6.95 11.26 2.74
N LEU A 74 -7.69 10.29 2.20
CA LEU A 74 -8.93 10.56 1.48
C LEU A 74 -10.06 11.02 2.39
N LEU A 75 -10.19 10.41 3.57
CA LEU A 75 -11.16 10.85 4.57
C LEU A 75 -10.87 12.30 4.98
N VAL A 76 -9.61 12.65 5.25
CA VAL A 76 -9.22 14.03 5.59
C VAL A 76 -9.46 14.98 4.41
N CYS A 77 -9.23 14.54 3.17
CA CYS A 77 -9.51 15.32 1.97
C CYS A 77 -11.00 15.60 1.79
N ILE A 78 -11.87 14.61 2.06
CA ILE A 78 -13.33 14.80 2.04
C ILE A 78 -13.77 15.82 3.10
N VAL A 79 -13.23 15.74 4.31
CA VAL A 79 -13.52 16.73 5.37
C VAL A 79 -13.00 18.12 4.98
N SER A 80 -11.82 18.22 4.35
CA SER A 80 -11.29 19.48 3.80
C SER A 80 -12.23 20.09 2.76
N MET A 81 -12.67 19.30 1.77
CA MET A 81 -13.62 19.79 0.75
C MET A 81 -14.96 20.19 1.36
N GLY A 82 -15.46 19.44 2.35
CA GLY A 82 -16.65 19.82 3.11
C GLY A 82 -16.46 21.14 3.87
N SER A 83 -15.29 21.37 4.45
CA SER A 83 -14.96 22.61 5.18
C SER A 83 -14.93 23.84 4.26
N PHE A 84 -14.49 23.68 3.01
CA PHE A 84 -14.60 24.74 2.00
C PHE A 84 -16.07 25.11 1.73
N ALA A 85 -16.97 24.13 1.71
CA ALA A 85 -18.40 24.39 1.51
C ALA A 85 -19.05 25.17 2.67
N PHE A 86 -18.50 25.07 3.89
CA PHE A 86 -18.95 25.84 5.05
C PHE A 86 -18.19 27.17 5.26
N HIS A 87 -17.44 27.65 4.26
CA HIS A 87 -16.64 28.87 4.30
C HIS A 87 -15.55 28.90 5.40
N ALA A 88 -15.11 27.74 5.90
CA ALA A 88 -14.05 27.62 6.90
C ALA A 88 -12.66 27.46 6.24
N GLU A 89 -12.22 28.46 5.47
CA GLU A 89 -11.06 28.35 4.55
C GLU A 89 -9.74 27.97 5.24
N GLN A 90 -9.43 28.56 6.40
CA GLN A 90 -8.18 28.26 7.13
C GLN A 90 -8.11 26.79 7.57
N MET A 91 -9.22 26.26 8.10
CA MET A 91 -9.32 24.86 8.49
C MET A 91 -9.27 23.94 7.27
N ALA A 92 -9.97 24.32 6.20
CA ALA A 92 -10.01 23.56 4.96
C ALA A 92 -8.62 23.40 4.33
N PHE A 93 -7.82 24.47 4.30
CA PHE A 93 -6.45 24.45 3.80
C PHE A 93 -5.53 23.58 4.68
N GLY A 94 -5.62 23.72 6.01
CA GLY A 94 -4.83 22.88 6.93
C GLY A 94 -5.10 21.39 6.73
N LEU A 95 -6.38 20.99 6.64
CA LEU A 95 -6.77 19.60 6.39
C LEU A 95 -6.33 19.12 5.01
N PHE A 96 -6.39 19.98 3.98
CA PHE A 96 -5.91 19.65 2.65
C PHE A 96 -4.42 19.27 2.67
N ILE A 97 -3.57 20.07 3.31
CA ILE A 97 -2.14 19.78 3.44
C ILE A 97 -1.89 18.47 4.20
N VAL A 98 -2.59 18.23 5.31
CA VAL A 98 -2.50 16.96 6.06
C VAL A 98 -2.87 15.77 5.18
N SER A 99 -3.92 15.89 4.37
CA SER A 99 -4.32 14.84 3.44
C SER A 99 -3.22 14.51 2.43
N LEU A 100 -2.53 15.53 1.88
CA LEU A 100 -1.43 15.33 0.95
C LEU A 100 -0.24 14.62 1.60
N LEU A 101 0.12 15.00 2.83
CA LEU A 101 1.21 14.35 3.56
C LEU A 101 0.90 12.86 3.82
N LEU A 102 -0.33 12.52 4.18
CA LEU A 102 -0.77 11.13 4.32
C LEU A 102 -0.71 10.35 2.99
N MET A 103 -1.06 11.01 1.87
CA MET A 103 -0.96 10.39 0.54
C MET A 103 0.50 10.11 0.17
N VAL A 104 1.39 11.08 0.40
CA VAL A 104 2.83 10.89 0.17
C VAL A 104 3.36 9.75 1.02
N ALA A 105 3.00 9.69 2.30
CA ALA A 105 3.37 8.57 3.17
C ALA A 105 2.89 7.22 2.64
N SER A 106 1.63 7.13 2.17
CA SER A 106 1.08 5.93 1.52
C SER A 106 1.92 5.50 0.31
N LEU A 107 2.26 6.45 -0.57
CA LEU A 107 3.04 6.17 -1.78
C LEU A 107 4.49 5.77 -1.47
N VAL A 108 5.12 6.40 -0.48
CA VAL A 108 6.47 6.01 -0.03
C VAL A 108 6.46 4.58 0.51
N LEU A 109 5.46 4.21 1.31
CA LEU A 109 5.31 2.83 1.78
C LEU A 109 5.08 1.85 0.62
N CYS A 110 4.31 2.26 -0.40
CA CYS A 110 4.12 1.48 -1.63
C CYS A 110 5.45 1.26 -2.36
N LEU A 111 6.30 2.28 -2.49
CA LEU A 111 7.63 2.16 -3.09
C LEU A 111 8.53 1.21 -2.30
N ILE A 112 8.57 1.35 -0.97
CA ILE A 112 9.34 0.46 -0.08
C ILE A 112 8.88 -1.00 -0.26
N GLU A 113 7.58 -1.24 -0.35
CA GLU A 113 7.02 -2.58 -0.55
C GLU A 113 7.44 -3.19 -1.90
N VAL A 114 7.42 -2.40 -2.98
CA VAL A 114 7.86 -2.85 -4.32
C VAL A 114 9.34 -3.23 -4.30
N MET A 115 10.21 -2.41 -3.69
CA MET A 115 11.64 -2.71 -3.60
C MET A 115 11.92 -3.99 -2.78
N LEU A 116 11.16 -4.21 -1.71
CA LEU A 116 11.27 -5.43 -0.90
C LEU A 116 10.76 -6.66 -1.66
N SER A 117 9.73 -6.49 -2.49
CA SER A 117 9.20 -7.57 -3.34
C SER A 117 10.22 -8.05 -4.37
N ASP A 118 10.94 -7.13 -5.00
CA ASP A 118 11.96 -7.44 -6.00
C ASP A 118 13.13 -8.19 -5.37
N THR A 119 13.59 -7.73 -4.21
CA THR A 119 14.66 -8.39 -3.45
C THR A 119 14.29 -9.82 -3.04
N ALA A 120 13.07 -10.04 -2.53
CA ALA A 120 12.62 -11.37 -2.11
C ALA A 120 12.46 -12.35 -3.29
N LEU A 121 12.05 -11.84 -4.46
CA LEU A 121 11.95 -12.64 -5.68
C LEU A 121 13.34 -13.07 -6.18
N ASN A 122 14.31 -12.15 -6.15
CA ASN A 122 15.69 -12.45 -6.54
C ASN A 122 16.34 -13.50 -5.64
N VAL A 123 16.09 -13.46 -4.32
CA VAL A 123 16.57 -14.49 -3.39
C VAL A 123 15.94 -15.85 -3.68
N LEU A 124 14.63 -15.91 -3.94
CA LEU A 124 13.94 -17.14 -4.30
C LEU A 124 14.45 -17.72 -5.62
N LEU A 125 14.69 -16.89 -6.63
CA LEU A 125 15.23 -17.32 -7.92
C LEU A 125 16.68 -17.82 -7.80
N ALA A 126 17.52 -17.16 -6.99
CA ALA A 126 18.88 -17.60 -6.72
C ALA A 126 18.93 -18.98 -6.02
N ASP A 127 17.93 -19.30 -5.20
CA ASP A 127 17.81 -20.58 -4.48
C ASP A 127 17.35 -21.74 -5.40
N ILE A 128 16.56 -21.44 -6.46
CA ILE A 128 16.07 -22.44 -7.42
C ILE A 128 17.14 -22.80 -8.48
N GLY A 129 18.15 -21.94 -8.66
CA GLY A 129 19.31 -22.17 -9.51
C GLY A 129 19.47 -21.14 -10.64
N GLU A 130 20.73 -20.83 -10.93
CA GLU A 130 21.22 -19.99 -12.06
C GLU A 130 21.20 -18.46 -11.90
N LEU A 131 22.01 -17.88 -11.00
CA LEU A 131 22.82 -16.65 -11.26
C LEU A 131 23.71 -16.30 -10.04
N PRO A 132 25.01 -16.01 -10.21
CA PRO A 132 25.85 -15.55 -9.10
C PRO A 132 25.39 -14.18 -8.57
N PRO A 133 25.53 -13.92 -7.25
CA PRO A 133 25.17 -12.62 -6.66
C PRO A 133 26.05 -11.52 -7.27
N LYS A 134 25.43 -10.38 -7.63
CA LYS A 134 26.12 -9.18 -8.10
C LYS A 134 26.39 -8.22 -6.96
#